data_AF-A0A5R9H737-F1
#
_entry.id   AF-A0A5R9H737-F1
#
_cell.length_a   1.000
_cell.length_b   1.000
_cell.length_c   1.000
_cell.angle_alpha   90.00
_cell.angle_beta   90.00
_cell.angle_gamma   90.00
#
_symmetry.space_group_name_H-M   'P 1'
#
loop_
_entity.id
_entity.type
_entity.pdbx_description
1 polymer ?
#
loop_
_entity_poly.entity_id
_entity_poly.type
_entity_poly.pdbx_seq_one_letter_code
_entity_poly.pdbx_strand_id
1 'polypeptide(L)'
;MSDLIKKDGYSFSFNPKACESCGGKCCTGESGYIWINISEIEALAKHLKMTLDDFRQKYLFKESYKYSLKEVKYQDGNFACCFFDNIKKQCSIYEYRPHQCRTFPFWSYFKDNFKEVEEECIGIKKL
;
A
#
# COMPACT_ATOMS: atom_id res chain seq x y z
N MET A 1 -19.98 10.01 -14.64
CA MET A 1 -18.84 10.94 -14.57
C MET A 1 -17.72 10.25 -13.82
N SER A 2 -16.56 10.08 -14.44
CA SER A 2 -15.38 9.50 -13.80
C SER A 2 -14.61 10.62 -13.12
N ASP A 3 -14.71 10.72 -11.80
CA ASP A 3 -13.94 11.67 -10.99
C ASP A 3 -12.49 11.19 -10.91
N LEU A 4 -11.74 11.47 -11.98
CA LEU A 4 -10.33 11.19 -12.04
C LEU A 4 -9.59 12.13 -11.08
N ILE A 5 -8.80 11.55 -10.18
CA ILE A 5 -7.94 12.30 -9.26
C ILE A 5 -6.70 12.74 -10.05
N LYS A 6 -6.36 14.02 -9.96
CA LYS A 6 -5.14 14.60 -10.53
C LYS A 6 -4.31 15.23 -9.41
N LYS A 7 -2.98 15.27 -9.60
CA LYS A 7 -2.05 15.99 -8.72
C LYS A 7 -1.02 16.72 -9.56
N ASP A 8 -0.59 17.89 -9.09
CA ASP A 8 0.41 18.69 -9.78
C ASP A 8 1.75 17.97 -9.90
N GLY A 9 2.35 18.09 -11.08
CA GLY A 9 3.63 17.46 -11.41
C GLY A 9 3.56 15.97 -11.74
N TYR A 10 2.37 15.43 -12.03
CA TYR A 10 2.18 14.07 -12.53
C TYR A 10 1.64 14.09 -13.96
N SER A 11 2.17 13.22 -14.83
CA SER A 11 1.73 13.05 -16.23
C SER A 11 0.52 12.12 -16.37
N PHE A 12 -0.15 11.80 -15.26
CA PHE A 12 -1.27 10.89 -15.20
C PHE A 12 -2.30 11.30 -14.15
N SER A 13 -3.48 10.70 -14.30
CA SER A 13 -4.58 10.74 -13.36
C SER A 13 -4.91 9.34 -12.86
N PHE A 14 -5.62 9.27 -11.75
CA PHE A 14 -6.02 8.01 -11.13
C PHE A 14 -7.54 7.91 -11.07
N ASN A 15 -8.09 6.78 -11.53
CA ASN A 15 -9.49 6.41 -11.40
C ASN A 15 -9.70 5.53 -10.15
N PRO A 16 -10.27 6.05 -9.05
CA PRO A 16 -10.48 5.27 -7.83
C PRO A 16 -11.40 4.07 -8.01
N LYS A 17 -12.36 4.13 -8.95
CA LYS A 17 -13.27 3.01 -9.22
C LYS A 17 -12.56 1.78 -9.73
N ALA A 18 -11.36 1.93 -10.30
CA ALA A 18 -10.57 0.79 -10.72
C ALA A 18 -10.15 -0.11 -9.54
N CYS A 19 -10.18 0.38 -8.30
CA CYS A 19 -9.94 -0.42 -7.11
C CYS A 19 -11.00 -1.52 -6.90
N GLU A 20 -12.22 -1.34 -7.41
CA GLU A 20 -13.30 -2.33 -7.28
C GLU A 20 -13.00 -3.64 -8.03
N SER A 21 -12.16 -3.58 -9.07
CA SER A 21 -11.80 -4.72 -9.90
C SER A 21 -10.29 -5.00 -9.93
N CYS A 22 -9.45 -4.23 -9.22
CA CYS A 22 -8.01 -4.40 -9.28
C CYS A 22 -7.51 -5.66 -8.55
N GLY A 23 -8.29 -6.21 -7.63
CA GLY A 23 -7.90 -7.38 -6.84
C GLY A 23 -6.77 -7.11 -5.83
N GLY A 24 -6.55 -5.85 -5.46
CA GLY A 24 -5.57 -5.48 -4.44
C GLY A 24 -4.11 -5.49 -4.90
N LYS A 25 -3.85 -5.28 -6.19
CA LYS A 25 -2.49 -5.27 -6.79
C LYS A 25 -1.48 -4.42 -6.03
N CYS A 26 -1.88 -3.27 -5.47
CA CYS A 26 -0.98 -2.42 -4.68
C CYS A 26 -0.51 -3.02 -3.34
N CYS A 27 -1.07 -4.17 -2.93
CA CYS A 27 -0.73 -4.88 -1.69
C CYS A 27 0.02 -6.20 -1.96
N THR A 28 0.29 -6.55 -3.22
CA THR A 28 0.87 -7.83 -3.64
C THR A 28 1.91 -7.63 -4.74
N GLY A 29 3.01 -8.40 -4.74
CA GLY A 29 4.03 -8.30 -5.78
C GLY A 29 5.35 -8.92 -5.37
N GLU A 30 6.44 -8.43 -5.95
CA GLU A 30 7.79 -8.76 -5.48
C GLU A 30 8.00 -8.32 -4.02
N SER A 31 8.93 -8.98 -3.33
CA SER A 31 9.24 -8.63 -1.95
C SER A 31 9.82 -7.21 -1.87
N GLY A 32 9.35 -6.43 -0.90
CA GLY A 32 9.80 -5.07 -0.71
C GLY A 32 9.53 -4.54 0.70
N TYR A 33 9.52 -3.22 0.82
CA TYR A 33 9.30 -2.54 2.09
C TYR A 33 8.02 -1.72 2.06
N ILE A 34 7.17 -1.95 3.06
CA ILE A 34 6.00 -1.14 3.36
C ILE A 34 6.32 -0.32 4.60
N TRP A 35 7.02 0.79 4.40
CA TRP A 35 7.49 1.68 5.47
C TRP A 35 6.32 2.25 6.27
N ILE A 36 6.50 2.24 7.58
CA ILE A 36 5.55 2.76 8.55
C ILE A 36 6.29 3.56 9.62
N ASN A 37 5.72 4.71 10.00
CA ASN A 37 6.29 5.58 11.02
C ASN A 37 5.73 5.29 12.43
N ILE A 38 6.32 5.89 13.47
CA ILE A 38 5.96 5.64 14.87
C ILE A 38 4.48 6.00 15.14
N SER A 39 4.00 7.14 14.64
CA SER A 39 2.60 7.57 14.85
C SER A 39 1.60 6.61 14.20
N GLU A 40 1.94 6.04 13.05
CA GLU A 40 1.12 5.03 12.37
C GLU A 40 1.12 3.70 13.11
N ILE A 41 2.28 3.29 13.65
CA ILE A 41 2.41 2.11 14.52
C ILE A 41 1.50 2.24 15.74
N GLU A 42 1.53 3.39 16.41
CA GLU A 42 0.69 3.67 17.58
C GLU A 42 -0.80 3.66 17.25
N ALA A 43 -1.18 4.29 16.13
CA ALA A 43 -2.56 4.31 15.67
C ALA A 43 -3.08 2.90 15.35
N LEU A 44 -2.27 2.08 14.67
CA LEU A 44 -2.65 0.70 14.33
C LEU A 44 -2.70 -0.22 15.54
N ALA A 45 -1.73 -0.13 16.46
CA ALA A 45 -1.76 -0.91 17.69
C ALA A 45 -3.03 -0.62 18.50
N LYS A 46 -3.40 0.66 18.63
CA LYS A 46 -4.65 1.08 19.28
C LYS A 46 -5.88 0.57 18.54
N HIS A 47 -5.91 0.68 17.21
CA HIS A 47 -7.03 0.19 16.39
C HIS A 47 -7.25 -1.32 16.56
N LEU A 48 -6.17 -2.09 16.58
CA LEU A 48 -6.19 -3.54 16.75
C LEU A 48 -6.28 -3.98 18.22
N LYS A 49 -6.41 -3.03 19.16
CA LYS A 49 -6.54 -3.25 20.60
C LYS A 49 -5.41 -4.12 21.18
N MET A 50 -4.17 -3.82 20.80
CA MET A 50 -2.98 -4.52 21.27
C MET A 50 -1.93 -3.56 21.82
N THR A 51 -0.97 -4.10 22.57
CA THR A 51 0.18 -3.32 23.02
C THR A 51 1.12 -2.98 21.85
N LEU A 52 1.94 -1.95 22.02
CA LEU A 52 2.95 -1.59 21.01
C LEU A 52 3.96 -2.71 20.79
N ASP A 53 4.36 -3.41 21.86
CA ASP A 53 5.33 -4.50 21.78
C ASP A 53 4.76 -5.72 21.06
N ASP A 54 3.51 -6.09 21.34
CA ASP A 54 2.82 -7.16 20.58
C ASP A 54 2.68 -6.80 19.11
N PHE A 55 2.30 -5.54 18.81
CA PHE A 55 2.18 -5.08 17.44
C PHE A 55 3.52 -5.14 16.70
N ARG A 56 4.60 -4.66 17.34
CA ARG A 56 5.95 -4.69 16.79
C ARG A 56 6.40 -6.12 16.48
N GLN A 57 6.27 -7.03 17.44
CA GLN A 57 6.69 -8.41 17.26
C GLN A 57 5.87 -9.12 16.18
N LYS A 58 4.56 -8.89 16.13
CA LYS A 58 3.65 -9.59 15.23
C LYS A 58 3.69 -9.05 13.81
N TYR A 59 3.65 -7.73 13.63
CA TYR A 59 3.40 -7.10 12.32
C TYR A 59 4.58 -6.36 11.73
N LEU A 60 5.63 -6.04 12.51
CA LEU A 60 6.74 -5.21 12.03
C LEU A 60 8.02 -5.99 11.80
N PHE A 61 8.74 -5.57 10.78
CA PHE A 61 10.13 -5.89 10.52
C PHE A 61 10.95 -4.60 10.67
N LYS A 62 12.07 -4.67 11.39
CA LYS A 62 12.97 -3.52 11.54
C LYS A 62 14.12 -3.67 10.55
N GLU A 63 14.25 -2.68 9.67
CA GLU A 63 15.35 -2.59 8.72
C GLU A 63 16.16 -1.33 9.04
N SER A 64 17.38 -1.52 9.55
CA SER A 64 18.25 -0.42 10.03
C SER A 64 17.52 0.52 11.02
N TYR A 65 17.22 1.76 10.61
CA TYR A 65 16.56 2.77 11.44
C TYR A 65 15.05 2.91 11.18
N LYS A 66 14.48 2.08 10.31
CA LYS A 66 13.08 2.17 9.88
C LYS A 66 12.31 0.90 10.21
N TYR A 67 10.98 1.03 10.28
CA TYR A 67 10.06 -0.10 10.41
C TYR A 67 9.30 -0.31 9.11
N SER A 68 9.18 -1.56 8.70
CA SER A 68 8.30 -2.00 7.62
C SER A 68 7.22 -2.92 8.19
N LEU A 69 6.04 -2.91 7.59
CA LEU A 69 5.10 -4.02 7.79
C LEU A 69 5.72 -5.30 7.22
N LYS A 70 5.46 -6.43 7.89
CA LYS A 70 5.89 -7.75 7.41
C LYS A 70 5.14 -8.12 6.14
N GLU A 71 5.82 -8.90 5.33
CA GLU A 71 5.24 -9.58 4.17
C GLU A 71 4.95 -11.05 4.50
N VAL A 72 4.00 -11.63 3.79
CA VAL A 72 3.66 -13.05 3.82
C VAL A 72 3.74 -13.60 2.41
N LYS A 73 4.08 -14.90 2.27
CA LYS A 73 4.08 -15.56 0.97
C LYS A 73 2.68 -15.50 0.34
N TYR A 74 2.65 -15.20 -0.94
CA TYR A 74 1.47 -15.09 -1.77
C TYR A 74 1.63 -15.93 -3.04
N GLN A 75 0.62 -15.91 -3.90
CA GLN A 75 0.52 -16.74 -5.11
C GLN A 75 1.73 -16.55 -6.04
N ASP A 76 2.10 -17.61 -6.76
CA ASP A 76 3.13 -17.60 -7.81
C ASP A 76 4.51 -17.13 -7.33
N GLY A 77 4.83 -17.34 -6.04
CA GLY A 77 6.11 -16.94 -5.44
C GLY A 77 6.18 -15.46 -5.05
N ASN A 78 5.10 -14.69 -5.26
CA ASN A 78 4.99 -13.31 -4.82
C ASN A 78 4.77 -13.19 -3.31
N PHE A 79 4.75 -11.96 -2.84
CA PHE A 79 4.50 -11.57 -1.46
C PHE A 79 3.26 -10.68 -1.37
N ALA A 80 2.67 -10.64 -0.19
CA ALA A 80 1.61 -9.72 0.16
C ALA A 80 1.90 -9.08 1.51
N CYS A 81 1.43 -7.85 1.72
CA CYS A 81 1.42 -7.24 3.04
C CYS A 81 0.68 -8.13 4.06
N CYS A 82 1.16 -8.23 5.29
CA CYS A 82 0.52 -9.03 6.36
C CYS A 82 -0.93 -8.64 6.68
N PHE A 83 -1.37 -7.46 6.25
CA PHE A 83 -2.76 -6.99 6.38
C PHE A 83 -3.61 -7.18 5.12
N PHE A 84 -3.11 -7.82 4.06
CA PHE A 84 -3.88 -8.12 2.86
C PHE A 84 -4.90 -9.25 3.13
N ASP A 85 -6.18 -8.98 2.88
CA ASP A 85 -7.26 -9.98 2.96
C ASP A 85 -7.35 -10.73 1.62
N ASN A 86 -6.93 -11.99 1.61
CA ASN A 86 -6.90 -12.81 0.40
C ASN A 86 -8.27 -13.20 -0.15
N ILE A 87 -9.33 -13.13 0.68
CA ILE A 87 -10.70 -13.45 0.26
C ILE A 87 -11.34 -12.21 -0.36
N LYS A 88 -11.28 -11.08 0.36
CA LYS A 88 -11.87 -9.82 -0.10
C LYS A 88 -10.99 -9.08 -1.10
N LYS A 89 -9.75 -9.51 -1.28
CA LYS A 89 -8.73 -8.88 -2.15
C LYS A 89 -8.53 -7.39 -1.85
N GLN A 90 -8.50 -7.04 -0.56
CA GLN A 90 -8.36 -5.67 -0.09
C GLN A 90 -7.54 -5.58 1.20
N CYS A 91 -7.09 -4.39 1.56
CA CYS A 91 -6.42 -4.17 2.84
C CYS A 91 -7.41 -4.28 4.01
N SER A 92 -7.12 -5.11 5.01
CA SER A 92 -7.93 -5.28 6.22
C SER A 92 -7.92 -4.04 7.14
N ILE A 93 -6.92 -3.17 7.00
CA ILE A 93 -6.75 -1.92 7.75
C ILE A 93 -6.91 -0.69 6.85
N TYR A 94 -7.83 -0.73 5.88
CA TYR A 94 -7.92 0.26 4.80
C TYR A 94 -7.90 1.74 5.27
N GLU A 95 -8.64 2.07 6.34
CA GLU A 95 -8.70 3.42 6.93
C GLU A 95 -7.42 3.81 7.68
N TYR A 96 -6.64 2.82 8.13
CA TYR A 96 -5.41 2.99 8.90
C TYR A 96 -4.15 2.63 8.10
N ARG A 97 -4.26 2.51 6.77
CA ARG A 97 -3.13 2.24 5.88
C ARG A 97 -1.95 3.17 6.19
N PRO A 98 -0.69 2.73 6.10
CA PRO A 98 0.45 3.64 6.18
C PRO A 98 0.41 4.71 5.08
N HIS A 99 1.10 5.82 5.30
CA HIS A 99 1.19 6.96 4.39
C HIS A 99 1.70 6.53 3.02
N GLN A 100 2.70 5.63 2.97
CA GLN A 100 3.17 5.03 1.72
C GLN A 100 2.01 4.39 0.95
N CYS A 101 1.21 3.53 1.59
CA CYS A 101 0.05 2.89 0.95
C CYS A 101 -1.07 3.88 0.56
N ARG A 102 -1.32 4.94 1.35
CA ARG A 102 -2.38 5.93 1.04
C ARG A 102 -2.01 6.86 -0.12
N THR A 103 -0.72 7.13 -0.30
CA THR A 103 -0.25 8.09 -1.30
C THR A 103 -0.02 7.47 -2.66
N PHE A 104 0.03 6.13 -2.76
CA PHE A 104 -0.02 5.43 -4.03
C PHE A 104 -1.31 5.79 -4.80
N PRO A 105 -1.27 6.02 -6.12
CA PRO A 105 -0.11 5.93 -7.03
C PRO A 105 0.71 7.22 -7.18
N PHE A 106 0.46 8.25 -6.37
CA PHE A 106 1.13 9.55 -6.46
C PHE A 106 2.38 9.63 -5.58
N TRP A 107 3.29 8.66 -5.71
CA TRP A 107 4.63 8.77 -5.12
C TRP A 107 5.51 9.66 -5.98
N SER A 108 6.42 10.44 -5.37
CA SER A 108 7.32 11.32 -6.15
C SER A 108 8.13 10.55 -7.20
N TYR A 109 8.45 9.29 -6.91
CA TYR A 109 9.12 8.37 -7.84
C TYR A 109 8.39 8.23 -9.19
N PHE A 110 7.06 8.17 -9.18
CA PHE A 110 6.26 7.98 -10.40
C PHE A 110 6.08 9.24 -11.24
N LYS A 111 6.62 10.39 -10.83
CA LYS A 111 6.69 11.58 -11.69
C LYS A 111 7.55 11.33 -12.92
N ASP A 112 8.68 10.64 -12.72
CA ASP A 112 9.65 10.33 -13.76
C ASP A 112 9.50 8.91 -14.31
N ASN A 113 8.77 8.03 -13.59
CA ASN A 113 8.62 6.60 -13.91
C ASN A 113 7.16 6.21 -14.20
N PHE A 114 6.51 6.93 -15.13
CA PHE A 114 5.09 6.71 -15.47
C PHE A 114 4.77 5.28 -15.92
N LYS A 115 5.65 4.67 -16.72
CA LYS A 115 5.39 3.32 -17.27
C LYS A 115 5.24 2.27 -16.17
N GLU A 116 6.06 2.35 -15.14
CA GLU A 116 6.03 1.42 -14.01
C GLU A 116 4.69 1.51 -13.27
N VAL A 117 4.21 2.72 -12.97
CA VAL A 117 2.92 2.87 -12.27
C VAL A 117 1.73 2.44 -13.13
N GLU A 118 1.81 2.60 -14.45
CA GLU A 118 0.81 2.13 -15.40
C GLU A 118 0.71 0.59 -15.40
N GLU A 119 1.85 -0.11 -15.25
CA GLU A 119 1.91 -1.57 -15.14
C GLU A 119 1.38 -2.05 -13.76
N GLU A 120 1.69 -1.33 -12.69
CA GLU A 120 1.26 -1.69 -11.33
C GLU A 120 -0.23 -1.40 -11.05
N CYS A 121 -0.80 -0.37 -11.67
CA CYS A 121 -2.14 0.11 -11.34
C CYS A 121 -3.03 0.33 -12.57
N ILE A 122 -4.04 -0.53 -12.70
CA ILE A 122 -5.06 -0.47 -13.76
C ILE A 122 -5.92 0.81 -13.73
N GLY A 123 -5.86 1.58 -12.64
CA GLY A 123 -6.55 2.85 -12.46
C GLY A 123 -5.84 4.05 -13.06
N ILE A 124 -4.60 3.88 -13.54
CA ILE A 124 -3.82 4.96 -14.13
C ILE A 124 -4.36 5.31 -15.51
N LYS A 125 -4.48 6.63 -15.76
CA LYS A 125 -4.88 7.21 -17.04
C LYS A 125 -3.94 8.35 -17.38
N LYS A 126 -3.20 8.19 -18.48
CA LYS A 126 -2.32 9.24 -19.02
C LYS A 126 -3.10 10.54 -19.26
N LEU A 127 -2.48 11.67 -18.89
CA LEU A 127 -3.01 13.02 -19.11
C LEU A 127 -2.60 13.58 -20.47
#